data_AF-A0A7I8EHA6-F1
#
_entry.id   AF-A0A7I8EHA6-F1
#
_cell.length_a   1.000
_cell.length_b   1.000
_cell.length_c   1.000
_cell.angle_alpha   90.00
_cell.angle_beta   90.00
_cell.angle_gamma   90.00
#
_symmetry.space_group_name_H-M   'P 1'
#
loop_
_entity.id
_entity.type
_entity.pdbx_description
1 polymer ?
#
loop_
_entity_poly.entity_id
_entity_poly.type
_entity_poly.pdbx_seq_one_letter_code
_entity_poly.pdbx_strand_id
1 'polypeptide(L)'
;MTSQKSGFWTLSNLTLLGNQQPAGGSGLASFDWPQGDQRLVIFTDKNNHLQELSQQPLVQWKAIDLTVTMRPPASSKGALVGFTWTQQGSQQIIYLDTQGRLRELSQAFNGHWKIANWQ
;
A
#
# COMPACT_ATOMS: atom_id res chain seq x y z
N MET A 1 15.90 9.89 -19.75
CA MET A 1 15.86 11.24 -19.14
C MET A 1 16.47 11.13 -17.75
N THR A 2 17.60 11.80 -17.54
CA THR A 2 18.42 11.74 -16.32
C THR A 2 17.77 12.54 -15.20
N SER A 3 17.64 11.94 -14.02
CA SER A 3 17.23 12.62 -12.78
C SER A 3 18.23 13.73 -12.46
N GLN A 4 17.82 14.99 -12.61
CA GLN A 4 18.51 16.15 -12.08
C GLN A 4 18.21 16.20 -10.58
N LYS A 5 19.27 16.15 -9.76
CA LYS A 5 19.23 16.49 -8.34
C LYS A 5 19.05 18.01 -8.20
N SER A 6 17.89 18.55 -8.57
CA SER A 6 17.48 19.91 -8.22
C SER A 6 16.79 19.84 -6.86
N GLY A 7 17.54 20.13 -5.81
CA GLY A 7 17.12 19.95 -4.41
C GLY A 7 15.99 20.89 -3.95
N PHE A 8 14.80 20.75 -4.53
CA PHE A 8 13.57 21.40 -4.07
C PHE A 8 12.54 20.34 -3.69
N TRP A 9 11.93 20.49 -2.53
CA TRP A 9 10.76 19.71 -2.17
C TRP A 9 9.61 20.07 -3.10
N THR A 10 8.98 19.05 -3.68
CA THR A 10 7.75 19.21 -4.45
C THR A 10 6.59 18.60 -3.67
N LEU A 11 5.44 19.26 -3.74
CA LEU A 11 4.18 18.72 -3.22
C LEU A 11 3.44 18.03 -4.38
N SER A 12 2.96 16.82 -4.15
CA SER A 12 2.09 16.12 -5.09
C SER A 12 0.90 15.53 -4.34
N ASN A 13 -0.30 15.77 -4.86
CA ASN A 13 -1.52 15.18 -4.31
C ASN A 13 -1.74 13.79 -4.90
N LEU A 14 -1.35 12.76 -4.15
CA LEU A 14 -1.45 11.37 -4.62
C LEU A 14 -2.90 10.85 -4.70
N THR A 15 -3.85 11.43 -3.97
CA THR A 15 -5.26 10.96 -4.02
C THR A 15 -5.97 11.36 -5.31
N LEU A 16 -5.50 12.39 -6.00
CA LEU A 16 -6.06 12.83 -7.29
C LEU A 16 -5.53 12.03 -8.49
N LEU A 17 -4.50 11.20 -8.31
CA LEU A 17 -3.83 10.51 -9.42
C LEU A 17 -4.58 9.26 -9.92
N GLY A 18 -5.64 8.81 -9.23
CA GLY A 18 -6.32 7.56 -9.55
C GLY A 18 -7.80 7.48 -9.18
N ASN A 19 -8.52 8.62 -9.11
CA ASN A 19 -9.92 8.69 -8.67
C ASN A 19 -10.18 7.98 -7.32
N GLN A 20 -9.19 8.02 -6.43
CA GLN A 20 -9.27 7.29 -5.17
C GLN A 20 -10.10 8.05 -4.14
N GLN A 21 -10.73 7.29 -3.25
CA GLN A 21 -11.38 7.87 -2.09
C GLN A 21 -10.33 8.61 -1.24
N PRO A 22 -10.66 9.78 -0.69
CA PRO A 22 -9.76 10.48 0.22
C PRO A 22 -9.36 9.60 1.40
N ALA A 23 -8.11 9.75 1.86
CA ALA A 23 -7.64 9.08 3.07
C ALA A 23 -8.58 9.38 4.26
N GLY A 24 -8.90 8.32 5.01
CA GLY A 24 -9.85 8.35 6.11
C GLY A 24 -9.27 8.79 7.46
N GLY A 25 -7.94 9.00 7.55
CA GLY A 25 -7.26 9.36 8.78
C GLY A 25 -5.83 8.81 8.88
N SER A 26 -5.42 8.40 10.08
CA SER A 26 -4.04 8.08 10.47
C SER A 26 -3.46 6.77 9.92
N GLY A 27 -4.27 5.87 9.36
CA GLY A 27 -3.79 4.61 8.81
C GLY A 27 -3.10 4.79 7.46
N LEU A 28 -1.80 5.05 7.47
CA LEU A 28 -0.95 5.21 6.28
C LEU A 28 0.40 4.51 6.49
N ALA A 29 0.87 3.82 5.45
CA ALA A 29 2.23 3.27 5.37
C ALA A 29 2.80 3.42 3.95
N SER A 30 4.13 3.48 3.84
CA SER A 30 4.80 3.49 2.54
C SER A 30 6.14 2.78 2.62
N PHE A 31 6.51 2.10 1.55
CA PHE A 31 7.80 1.42 1.45
C PHE A 31 8.17 1.17 -0.01
N ASP A 32 9.46 1.04 -0.27
CA ASP A 32 9.95 0.56 -1.57
C ASP A 32 9.93 -0.96 -1.59
N TRP A 33 9.54 -1.56 -2.71
CA TRP A 33 9.65 -2.99 -2.99
C TRP A 33 10.57 -3.23 -4.18
N PRO A 34 11.90 -3.31 -3.94
CA PRO A 34 12.90 -3.41 -5.00
C PRO A 34 12.72 -4.63 -5.89
N GLN A 35 12.29 -5.76 -5.33
CA GLN A 35 12.10 -7.00 -6.09
C GLN A 35 11.03 -6.83 -7.17
N GLY A 36 9.95 -6.08 -6.91
CA GLY A 36 8.90 -5.81 -7.89
C GLY A 36 9.05 -4.48 -8.63
N ASP A 37 10.21 -3.84 -8.53
CA ASP A 37 10.54 -2.56 -9.16
C ASP A 37 9.45 -1.48 -8.94
N GLN A 38 8.96 -1.36 -7.71
CA GLN A 38 7.93 -0.37 -7.40
C GLN A 38 8.04 0.17 -5.98
N ARG A 39 7.47 1.34 -5.75
CA ARG A 39 7.17 1.88 -4.41
C ARG A 39 5.68 1.84 -4.16
N LEU A 40 5.31 1.73 -2.89
CA LEU A 40 3.93 1.63 -2.47
C LEU A 40 3.59 2.67 -1.41
N VAL A 41 2.35 3.13 -1.46
CA VAL A 41 1.68 3.89 -0.41
C VAL A 41 0.35 3.20 -0.15
N ILE A 42 0.17 2.69 1.07
CA ILE A 42 -1.06 2.02 1.50
C ILE A 42 -1.74 2.92 2.50
N PHE A 43 -3.04 3.18 2.32
CA PHE A 43 -3.81 3.96 3.27
C PHE A 43 -5.20 3.36 3.47
N THR A 44 -5.83 3.71 4.61
CA THR A 44 -7.24 3.40 4.83
C THR A 44 -8.11 4.58 4.42
N ASP A 45 -9.12 4.36 3.59
CA ASP A 45 -10.06 5.40 3.18
C ASP A 45 -11.21 5.61 4.17
N LYS A 46 -12.12 6.54 3.87
CA LYS A 46 -13.29 6.85 4.71
C LYS A 46 -14.26 5.67 4.89
N ASN A 47 -14.25 4.70 3.99
CA ASN A 47 -15.10 3.52 4.00
C ASN A 47 -14.44 2.31 4.68
N ASN A 48 -13.29 2.50 5.33
CA ASN A 48 -12.49 1.43 5.96
C ASN A 48 -11.84 0.49 4.94
N HIS A 49 -11.72 0.90 3.68
CA HIS A 49 -11.04 0.12 2.65
C HIS A 49 -9.54 0.39 2.68
N LEU A 50 -8.75 -0.65 2.43
CA LEU A 50 -7.32 -0.53 2.16
C LEU A 50 -7.13 -0.16 0.70
N GLN A 51 -6.55 1.01 0.47
CA GLN A 51 -6.20 1.51 -0.85
C GLN A 51 -4.69 1.38 -1.04
N GLU A 52 -4.27 0.84 -2.17
CA GLU A 52 -2.89 0.85 -2.63
C GLU A 52 -2.71 1.93 -3.69
N LEU A 53 -1.66 2.73 -3.54
CA LEU A 53 -1.03 3.45 -4.64
C LEU A 53 0.33 2.82 -4.90
N SER A 54 0.61 2.44 -6.15
CA SER A 54 1.91 1.89 -6.55
C SER A 54 2.49 2.65 -7.74
N GLN A 55 3.81 2.79 -7.74
CA GLN A 55 4.54 3.45 -8.82
C GLN A 55 5.81 2.68 -9.16
N GLN A 56 5.91 2.29 -10.42
CA GLN A 56 7.16 1.83 -11.05
C GLN A 56 8.00 3.03 -11.50
N PRO A 57 9.33 2.89 -11.64
CA PRO A 57 10.19 3.95 -12.14
C PRO A 57 9.66 4.56 -13.45
N LEU A 58 9.59 5.89 -13.49
CA LEU A 58 9.16 6.66 -14.68
C LEU A 58 7.71 6.41 -15.14
N VAL A 59 6.91 5.64 -14.39
CA VAL A 59 5.50 5.41 -14.65
C VAL A 59 4.65 6.28 -13.71
N GLN A 60 3.44 6.64 -14.15
CA GLN A 60 2.46 7.31 -13.28
C GLN A 60 2.01 6.39 -12.14
N TRP A 61 1.56 6.99 -11.03
CA TRP A 61 0.94 6.25 -9.94
C TRP A 61 -0.30 5.50 -10.44
N LYS A 62 -0.44 4.26 -10.00
CA LYS A 62 -1.63 3.43 -10.19
C LYS A 62 -2.29 3.22 -8.84
N ALA A 63 -3.59 2.96 -8.88
CA ALA A 63 -4.37 2.78 -7.66
C ALA A 63 -5.25 1.54 -7.74
N ILE A 64 -5.35 0.81 -6.61
CA ILE A 64 -6.14 -0.41 -6.47
C ILE A 64 -6.81 -0.40 -5.09
N ASP A 65 -8.12 -0.69 -5.07
CA ASP A 65 -8.85 -0.96 -3.83
C ASP A 65 -8.66 -2.43 -3.44
N LEU A 66 -7.72 -2.69 -2.54
CA LEU A 66 -7.40 -4.02 -2.05
C LEU A 66 -8.60 -4.65 -1.32
N THR A 67 -9.43 -3.83 -0.67
CA THR A 67 -10.63 -4.31 0.01
C THR A 67 -11.65 -4.88 -0.98
N VAL A 68 -11.87 -4.21 -2.10
CA VAL A 68 -12.75 -4.70 -3.18
C VAL A 68 -12.15 -5.91 -3.88
N THR A 69 -10.85 -5.87 -4.22
CA THR A 69 -10.20 -6.94 -4.99
C THR A 69 -10.07 -8.24 -4.20
N MET A 70 -9.72 -8.18 -2.92
CA MET A 70 -9.36 -9.37 -2.14
C MET A 70 -10.36 -9.71 -1.02
N ARG A 71 -11.27 -8.78 -0.69
CA ARG A 71 -12.23 -8.91 0.42
C ARG A 71 -11.61 -9.26 1.79
N PRO A 72 -10.49 -8.65 2.22
CA PRO A 72 -9.98 -8.79 3.56
C PRO A 72 -10.91 -8.13 4.59
N PRO A 73 -10.78 -8.44 5.88
CA PRO A 73 -11.50 -7.73 6.94
C PRO A 73 -11.27 -6.21 6.86
N ALA A 74 -12.32 -5.43 7.09
CA ALA A 74 -12.25 -3.97 7.01
C ALA A 74 -11.23 -3.39 8.01
N SER A 75 -10.48 -2.36 7.58
CA SER A 75 -9.47 -1.69 8.40
C SER A 75 -10.13 -0.79 9.45
N SER A 76 -9.54 -0.72 10.64
CA SER A 76 -9.97 0.17 11.72
C SER A 76 -9.60 1.64 11.51
N LYS A 77 -8.88 2.00 10.42
CA LYS A 77 -8.20 3.30 10.23
C LYS A 77 -7.10 3.60 11.27
N GLY A 78 -6.76 2.61 12.10
CA GLY A 78 -5.72 2.68 13.11
C GLY A 78 -4.33 2.39 12.54
N ALA A 79 -3.52 1.64 13.30
CA ALA A 79 -2.15 1.31 12.90
C ALA A 79 -2.12 0.52 11.58
N LEU A 80 -1.22 0.95 10.71
CA LEU A 80 -0.91 0.36 9.42
C LEU A 80 0.61 0.40 9.24
N VAL A 81 1.21 -0.72 8.87
CA VAL A 81 2.63 -0.79 8.52
C VAL A 81 2.82 -1.59 7.24
N GLY A 82 3.83 -1.23 6.46
CA GLY A 82 4.22 -1.93 5.26
C GLY A 82 5.72 -2.13 5.23
N PHE A 83 6.18 -3.31 4.80
CA PHE A 83 7.59 -3.64 4.76
C PHE A 83 7.90 -4.71 3.71
N THR A 84 9.16 -4.78 3.32
CA THR A 84 9.68 -5.87 2.48
C THR A 84 10.26 -6.98 3.33
N TRP A 85 10.00 -8.22 2.94
CA TRP A 85 10.64 -9.40 3.51
C TRP A 85 11.51 -10.04 2.45
N THR A 86 12.72 -9.49 2.33
CA THR A 86 13.69 -9.87 1.28
C THR A 86 14.01 -11.37 1.28
N GLN A 87 14.20 -11.99 2.45
CA GLN A 87 14.53 -13.42 2.55
C GLN A 87 13.41 -14.32 2.00
N GLN A 88 12.15 -13.89 2.11
CA GLN A 88 10.99 -14.62 1.58
C GLN A 88 10.63 -14.19 0.15
N GLY A 89 11.29 -13.16 -0.39
CA GLY A 89 10.95 -12.58 -1.69
C GLY A 89 9.54 -11.99 -1.72
N SER A 90 9.08 -11.42 -0.60
CA SER A 90 7.72 -10.90 -0.46
C SER A 90 7.69 -9.47 0.08
N GLN A 91 6.53 -8.85 -0.03
CA GLN A 91 6.16 -7.63 0.68
C GLN A 91 4.93 -7.86 1.52
N GLN A 92 4.81 -7.10 2.61
CA GLN A 92 3.83 -7.28 3.64
C GLN A 92 3.14 -5.96 4.00
N ILE A 93 1.86 -6.06 4.33
CA ILE A 93 1.06 -5.01 4.94
C ILE A 93 0.42 -5.60 6.19
N ILE A 94 0.68 -4.98 7.35
CA ILE A 94 0.01 -5.33 8.60
C ILE A 94 -0.91 -4.18 9.00
N TYR A 95 -2.16 -4.50 9.33
CA TYR A 95 -3.15 -3.51 9.76
C TYR A 95 -4.05 -4.06 10.86
N LEU A 96 -4.66 -3.17 11.63
CA LEU A 96 -5.72 -3.53 12.59
C LEU A 96 -7.07 -3.55 11.90
N ASP A 97 -7.80 -4.67 11.98
CA ASP A 97 -9.19 -4.73 11.54
C ASP A 97 -10.15 -4.02 12.52
N THR A 98 -11.40 -3.79 12.11
CA THR A 98 -12.43 -3.14 12.95
C THR A 98 -12.78 -3.90 14.23
N GLN A 99 -12.29 -5.14 14.41
CA GLN A 99 -12.43 -5.93 15.64
C GLN A 99 -11.15 -5.88 16.49
N GLY A 100 -10.17 -5.05 16.13
CA GLY A 100 -8.91 -4.89 16.85
C GLY A 100 -7.91 -6.03 16.62
N ARG A 101 -8.12 -6.89 15.61
CA ARG A 101 -7.17 -7.98 15.29
C ARG A 101 -6.17 -7.53 14.27
N LEU A 102 -4.91 -7.95 14.44
CA LEU A 102 -3.89 -7.77 13.42
C LEU A 102 -4.17 -8.68 12.23
N ARG A 103 -4.08 -8.11 11.04
CA ARG A 103 -4.27 -8.75 9.74
C ARG A 103 -3.07 -8.50 8.88
N GLU A 104 -2.71 -9.49 8.09
CA GLU A 104 -1.59 -9.41 7.17
C GLU A 104 -2.05 -9.69 5.74
N LEU A 105 -1.63 -8.81 4.84
CA LEU A 105 -1.63 -9.06 3.40
C LEU A 105 -0.19 -9.27 2.97
N SER A 106 0.03 -10.30 2.16
CA SER A 106 1.34 -10.65 1.62
C SER A 106 1.30 -10.69 0.10
N GLN A 107 2.37 -10.27 -0.56
CA GLN A 107 2.56 -10.47 -2.00
C GLN A 107 3.98 -10.98 -2.24
N ALA A 108 4.09 -12.15 -2.87
CA ALA A 108 5.37 -12.67 -3.33
C ALA A 108 5.78 -12.00 -4.66
N PHE A 109 7.07 -12.04 -5.00
CA PHE A 109 7.54 -11.63 -6.33
C PHE A 109 6.77 -12.36 -7.44
N ASN A 110 6.29 -11.60 -8.44
CA ASN A 110 5.39 -12.07 -9.50
C ASN A 110 4.07 -12.71 -9.03
N GLY A 111 3.69 -12.52 -7.77
CA GLY A 111 2.42 -12.98 -7.22
C GLY A 111 1.37 -11.89 -7.14
N HIS A 112 0.18 -12.25 -6.69
CA HIS A 112 -0.86 -11.31 -6.28
C HIS A 112 -0.87 -11.17 -4.76
N TRP A 113 -1.45 -10.07 -4.28
CA TRP A 113 -1.77 -9.95 -2.86
C TRP A 113 -2.67 -11.09 -2.40
N LYS A 114 -2.37 -11.63 -1.22
CA LYS A 114 -3.17 -12.64 -0.53
C LYS A 114 -3.29 -12.29 0.94
N ILE A 115 -4.43 -12.66 1.53
CA ILE A 115 -4.59 -12.63 2.99
C ILE A 115 -3.69 -13.73 3.55
N ALA A 116 -2.77 -13.39 4.44
CA ALA A 116 -1.90 -14.38 5.06
C ALA A 116 -2.70 -15.17 6.11
N ASN A 117 -2.63 -16.50 6.00
CA ASN A 117 -3.16 -17.42 6.99
C ASN A 117 -1.97 -18.03 7.72
N TRP A 118 -1.73 -17.57 8.94
CA TRP A 118 -0.79 -18.20 9.85
C TRP A 118 -1.55 -19.26 10.64
N GLN A 119 -1.38 -20.52 10.24
CA GLN A 119 -1.83 -21.70 10.98
C GLN A 119 -0.62 -22.61 11.23
#